data_AF-A0A957EE81-F1
#
_entry.id   AF-A0A957EE81-F1
#
_cell.length_a   1.000
_cell.length_b   1.000
_cell.length_c   1.000
_cell.angle_alpha   90.00
_cell.angle_beta   90.00
_cell.angle_gamma   90.00
#
_symmetry.space_group_name_H-M   'P 1'
#
loop_
_entity.id
_entity.type
_entity.pdbx_description
1 polymer ?
#
loop_
_entity_poly.entity_id
_entity_poly.type
_entity_poly.pdbx_seq_one_letter_code
_entity_poly.pdbx_strand_id
1 'polypeptide(L)'
;MIADLDRTIENLLSAEIPIKNGEIDVKFEQPKREWSARLSRPTLNFFLYDVRENNILRQHQWQQSVTQNGRAPDHVAQLKRTPYRFDM
;
A
#
# COMPACT_ATOMS: atom_id res chain seq x y z
N MET A 1 -3.47 -4.88 -0.63
CA MET A 1 -3.09 -3.49 -1.00
C MET A 1 -2.64 -2.69 0.22
N ILE A 2 -3.51 -2.28 1.15
CA ILE A 2 -3.06 -1.51 2.34
C ILE A 2 -2.16 -2.37 3.25
N ALA A 3 -2.50 -3.63 3.49
CA ALA A 3 -1.60 -4.54 4.22
C ALA A 3 -0.24 -4.77 3.53
N ASP A 4 -0.16 -4.60 2.20
CA ASP A 4 1.10 -4.72 1.45
C ASP A 4 1.94 -3.46 1.59
N LEU A 5 1.29 -2.30 1.73
CA LEU A 5 1.93 -1.05 2.10
C LEU A 5 2.57 -1.16 3.49
N ASP A 6 1.83 -1.66 4.49
CA ASP A 6 2.35 -1.84 5.86
C ASP A 6 3.63 -2.70 5.84
N ARG A 7 3.58 -3.85 5.16
CA ARG A 7 4.75 -4.74 4.97
C ARG A 7 5.90 -4.05 4.24
N THR A 8 5.60 -3.20 3.25
CA THR A 8 6.63 -2.46 2.51
C THR A 8 7.33 -1.46 3.42
N ILE A 9 6.60 -0.76 4.28
CA ILE A 9 7.16 0.16 5.27
C ILE A 9 7.99 -0.63 6.29
N GLU A 10 7.51 -1.78 6.79
CA GLU A 10 8.29 -2.64 7.70
C GLU A 10 9.62 -3.08 7.09
N ASN A 11 9.60 -3.51 5.83
CA ASN A 11 10.79 -3.93 5.11
C ASN A 11 11.77 -2.76 4.89
N LEU A 12 11.26 -1.57 4.56
CA LEU A 12 12.07 -0.37 4.41
C LEU A 12 12.75 0.02 5.73
N LEU A 13 12.02 0.02 6.83
CA LEU A 13 12.55 0.35 8.15
C LEU A 13 13.61 -0.67 8.60
N SER A 14 13.39 -1.95 8.31
CA SER A 14 14.35 -3.01 8.62
C SER A 14 15.64 -2.91 7.81
N ALA A 15 15.57 -2.36 6.58
CA ALA A 15 16.73 -2.17 5.72
C ALA A 15 17.54 -0.91 6.09
N GLU A 16 16.86 0.19 6.42
CA GLU A 16 17.49 1.50 6.59
C GLU A 16 17.87 1.84 8.03
N ILE A 17 17.15 1.32 9.02
CA ILE A 17 17.43 1.66 10.42
C ILE A 17 18.34 0.60 11.05
N PRO A 18 19.54 0.98 11.55
CA PRO A 18 20.46 0.07 12.22
C PRO A 18 19.99 -0.23 13.65
N ILE A 19 18.77 -0.75 13.80
CA ILE A 19 18.21 -1.17 15.10
C ILE A 19 18.63 -2.63 15.32
N LYS A 20 19.13 -2.96 16.51
CA LYS A 20 19.30 -4.37 16.87
C LYS A 20 17.91 -5.00 16.96
N ASN A 21 17.76 -6.14 16.32
CA ASN A 21 16.50 -6.86 16.21
C ASN A 21 15.81 -6.95 17.60
N GLY A 22 14.64 -6.32 17.75
CA GLY A 22 13.83 -6.34 18.98
C GLY A 22 13.95 -5.17 19.96
N GLU A 23 14.78 -4.14 19.70
CA GLU A 23 14.83 -2.95 20.57
C GLU A 23 13.62 -2.01 20.40
N ILE A 24 12.99 -2.02 19.23
CA ILE A 24 11.86 -1.15 18.88
C ILE A 24 10.74 -1.98 18.26
N ASP A 25 9.50 -1.77 18.71
CA ASP A 25 8.31 -2.34 18.06
C ASP A 25 7.82 -1.41 16.94
N VAL A 26 7.46 -1.97 15.79
CA VAL A 26 6.74 -1.24 14.72
C VAL A 26 5.26 -1.63 14.77
N LYS A 27 4.37 -0.64 14.71
CA LYS A 27 2.90 -0.81 14.73
C LYS A 27 2.24 0.07 13.67
N PHE A 28 1.03 -0.32 13.25
CA PHE A 28 0.22 0.39 12.25
C PHE A 28 -1.21 0.63 12.77
N GLU A 29 -1.32 0.91 14.06
CA GLU A 29 -2.61 0.99 14.77
C GLU A 29 -3.04 2.44 15.00
N GLN A 30 -4.33 2.66 15.17
CA GLN A 30 -4.83 3.99 15.56
C GLN A 30 -4.34 4.36 16.97
N PRO A 31 -3.67 5.50 17.17
CA PRO A 31 -3.15 5.90 18.47
C PRO A 31 -4.30 6.38 19.37
N LYS A 32 -4.89 5.45 20.11
CA LYS A 32 -5.92 5.73 21.14
C LYS A 32 -5.30 5.85 22.52
N ARG A 33 -6.03 6.45 23.46
CA ARG A 33 -5.56 6.62 24.85
C ARG A 33 -5.27 5.26 25.52
N GLU A 34 -6.10 4.25 25.29
CA GLU A 34 -5.85 2.91 25.83
C GLU A 34 -4.67 2.20 25.15
N TRP A 35 -4.36 2.56 23.90
CA TRP A 35 -3.22 2.03 23.15
C TRP A 35 -1.90 2.56 23.73
N SER A 36 -1.80 3.89 23.90
CA SER A 36 -0.60 4.52 24.46
C SER A 36 -0.27 4.02 25.87
N ALA A 37 -1.29 3.70 26.67
CA ALA A 37 -1.12 3.18 28.02
C ALA A 37 -0.56 1.74 28.08
N ARG A 38 -0.57 0.99 26.96
CA ARG A 38 -0.07 -0.39 26.88
C ARG A 38 1.38 -0.50 26.39
N LEU A 39 1.98 0.61 25.98
CA LEU A 39 3.34 0.62 25.45
C LEU A 39 4.36 0.42 26.59
N SER A 40 5.07 -0.69 26.54
CA SER A 40 6.09 -1.07 27.54
C SER A 40 7.52 -0.98 27.03
N ARG A 41 7.68 -0.75 25.73
CA ARG A 41 8.97 -0.60 25.04
C ARG A 41 8.87 0.51 24.00
N PRO A 42 10.00 1.05 23.51
CA PRO A 42 9.99 2.03 22.43
C PRO A 42 9.22 1.48 21.22
N THR A 43 8.22 2.22 20.75
CA THR A 43 7.36 1.80 19.64
C THR A 43 7.24 2.92 18.61
N LEU A 44 7.51 2.59 17.35
CA LEU A 44 7.19 3.43 16.20
C LEU A 44 5.81 3.02 15.68
N ASN A 45 4.85 3.94 15.69
CA ASN A 45 3.50 3.67 15.21
C ASN A 45 3.18 4.51 13.99
N PHE A 46 2.92 3.85 12.86
CA PHE A 46 2.57 4.46 11.59
C PHE A 46 1.06 4.35 11.37
N PHE A 47 0.33 5.38 11.77
CA PHE A 47 -1.10 5.41 11.59
C PHE A 47 -1.48 6.07 10.27
N LEU A 48 -2.19 5.33 9.41
CA LEU A 48 -2.78 5.84 8.19
C LEU A 48 -3.99 6.72 8.52
N TYR A 49 -3.75 8.03 8.65
CA TYR A 49 -4.77 9.00 9.05
C TYR A 49 -5.80 9.27 7.95
N ASP A 50 -5.35 9.36 6.71
CA ASP A 50 -6.18 9.72 5.56
C ASP A 50 -5.68 8.98 4.31
N VAL A 51 -6.62 8.63 3.43
CA VAL A 51 -6.32 8.06 2.12
C VAL A 51 -7.28 8.68 1.13
N ARG A 52 -6.73 9.32 0.11
CA ARG A 52 -7.51 10.00 -0.92
C ARG A 52 -7.15 9.50 -2.28
N GLU A 53 -8.10 9.52 -3.20
CA GLU A 53 -7.81 9.27 -4.60
C GLU A 53 -6.93 10.41 -5.14
N ASN A 54 -5.82 10.03 -5.79
CA ASN A 54 -4.95 10.98 -6.46
C ASN A 54 -5.62 11.45 -7.76
N ASN A 55 -6.16 12.67 -7.72
CA ASN A 55 -6.88 13.24 -8.86
C ASN A 55 -5.98 13.67 -10.03
N ILE A 56 -4.67 13.78 -9.81
CA ILE A 56 -3.68 14.13 -10.85
C ILE A 56 -3.28 12.87 -11.62
N LEU A 57 -3.11 11.76 -10.90
CA LEU A 57 -2.68 10.49 -11.48
C LEU A 57 -3.85 9.61 -11.95
N ARG A 58 -5.10 9.97 -11.63
CA ARG A 58 -6.28 9.24 -12.13
C ARG A 58 -6.31 9.26 -13.67
N GLN A 59 -6.48 8.09 -14.27
CA GLN A 59 -6.69 7.95 -15.71
C GLN A 59 -8.15 7.52 -15.94
N HIS A 60 -8.99 8.42 -16.44
CA HIS A 60 -10.42 8.16 -16.71
C HIS A 60 -10.65 7.41 -18.04
N GLN A 61 -9.81 6.44 -18.37
CA GLN A 61 -9.88 5.76 -19.67
C GLN A 61 -9.90 4.25 -19.51
N TRP A 62 -10.84 3.61 -20.20
CA TRP A 62 -10.80 2.18 -20.41
C TRP A 62 -9.52 1.85 -21.18
N GLN A 63 -8.63 1.05 -20.57
CA GLN A 63 -7.49 0.51 -21.28
C GLN A 63 -7.99 -0.67 -22.12
N GLN A 64 -7.95 -0.50 -23.44
CA GLN A 64 -8.18 -1.60 -24.36
C GLN A 64 -6.93 -2.48 -24.36
N SER A 65 -6.99 -3.61 -23.65
CA SER A 65 -5.96 -4.63 -23.75
C SER A 65 -6.29 -5.52 -24.94
N VAL A 66 -5.49 -5.42 -26.00
CA VAL A 66 -5.48 -6.41 -27.08
C VAL A 66 -4.62 -7.57 -26.60
N THR A 67 -5.25 -8.71 -26.30
CA THR A 67 -4.53 -9.95 -26.00
C THR A 67 -3.77 -10.38 -27.25
N GLN A 68 -2.48 -10.03 -27.33
CA GLN A 68 -1.58 -10.51 -28.37
C GLN A 68 -1.06 -11.91 -28.00
N ASN A 69 -1.96 -12.85 -27.69
CA ASN A 69 -1.58 -14.26 -27.66
C ASN A 69 -1.71 -14.78 -29.08
N GLY A 70 -0.55 -15.07 -29.68
CA GLY A 70 -0.47 -15.60 -31.03
C GLY A 70 -1.39 -16.81 -31.22
N ARG A 71 -2.22 -16.73 -32.27
CA ARG A 71 -3.12 -17.76 -32.80
C ARG A 71 -4.48 -17.90 -32.07
N ALA A 72 -5.37 -16.92 -32.29
CA ALA A 72 -6.82 -17.18 -32.31
C ALA A 72 -7.50 -16.21 -33.31
N PRO A 73 -8.58 -16.61 -34.02
CA PRO A 73 -9.20 -15.82 -35.09
C PRO A 73 -10.09 -14.67 -34.59
N ASP A 74 -10.40 -14.63 -33.29
CA ASP A 74 -11.31 -13.64 -32.71
C ASP A 74 -10.53 -12.63 -31.85
N HIS A 75 -10.30 -11.45 -32.43
CA HIS A 75 -9.72 -10.30 -31.74
C HIS A 75 -10.72 -9.71 -30.73
N VAL A 76 -10.92 -10.38 -29.60
CA VAL A 76 -11.76 -9.85 -28.52
C VAL A 76 -10.98 -8.73 -27.81
N ALA A 77 -11.29 -7.48 -28.15
CA ALA A 77 -10.82 -6.32 -27.42
C ALA A 77 -11.43 -6.34 -26.00
N GLN A 78 -10.61 -6.52 -24.97
CA GLN A 78 -11.08 -6.43 -23.59
C GLN A 78 -10.89 -5.00 -23.10
N LEU A 79 -11.98 -4.37 -22.64
CA LEU A 79 -11.94 -3.09 -21.96
C LEU A 79 -11.64 -3.35 -20.48
N LYS A 80 -10.43 -2.98 -20.03
CA LYS A 80 -10.03 -3.04 -18.63
C LYS A 80 -10.16 -1.66 -18.00
N ARG A 81 -10.79 -1.60 -16.82
CA ARG A 81 -10.83 -0.35 -16.04
C ARG A 81 -9.44 -0.02 -15.52
N THR A 82 -9.00 1.21 -15.72
CA THR A 82 -7.75 1.73 -15.15
C THR A 82 -7.77 1.63 -13.62
N PRO A 83 -6.66 1.21 -12.99
CA PRO A 83 -6.59 1.10 -11.54
C PRO A 83 -6.68 2.49 -10.90
N TYR A 84 -7.43 2.58 -9.81
CA TYR A 84 -7.46 3.76 -8.96
C TYR A 84 -6.09 3.96 -8.31
N ARG A 85 -5.63 5.22 -8.30
CA ARG A 85 -4.40 5.62 -7.65
C ARG A 85 -4.74 6.40 -6.40
N PHE A 86 -4.12 6.04 -5.28
CA PHE A 86 -4.39 6.62 -3.98
C PHE A 86 -3.13 7.28 -3.46
N ASP A 87 -3.29 8.45 -2.86
CA ASP A 87 -2.29 9.11 -2.03
C ASP A 87 -2.64 8.89 -0.56
N MET A 88 -1.60 8.84 0.26
CA MET A 88 -1.61 8.62 1.71
C MET A 88 -0.76 9.68 2.40
#